data_AF-A0A4Q4D8G1-F1
#
_entry.id   AF-A0A4Q4D8G1-F1
#
_cell.length_a   1.000
_cell.length_b   1.000
_cell.length_c   1.000
_cell.angle_alpha   90.00
_cell.angle_beta   90.00
_cell.angle_gamma   90.00
#
_symmetry.space_group_name_H-M   'P 1'
#
loop_
_entity.id
_entity.type
_entity.pdbx_description
1 polymer ?
#
loop_
_entity_poly.entity_id
_entity_poly.type
_entity_poly.pdbx_seq_one_letter_code
_entity_poly.pdbx_strand_id
1 'polypeptide(L)'
;MSSPGGSGFQTYWLSATVEHVSPKSQPTVGPAGPDDVRGCSVEAALSAFGDKWSLLAVREIARGTTRFDAMLRETGASRDMLTNRLRRLEDVGVVHRVAYQDRPPRHDYLLTASGADLLPVLVALRAWGDKHVPGIAPDLLVHDCGATVDPVTACRACGEELAPQDVTFVERS
;
A
#
# COMPACT_ATOMS: atom_id res chain seq x y z
N MET A 1 13.01 25.08 27.40
CA MET A 1 13.33 23.74 26.88
C MET A 1 12.83 23.72 25.45
N SER A 2 13.76 23.77 24.49
CA SER A 2 13.45 23.90 23.06
C SER A 2 12.83 22.62 22.52
N SER A 3 11.83 22.76 21.65
CA SER A 3 11.18 21.67 20.91
C SER A 3 12.17 20.80 20.13
N PRO A 4 11.94 19.49 19.99
CA PRO A 4 12.36 18.76 18.80
C PRO A 4 11.33 19.04 17.69
N GLY A 5 11.81 19.50 16.53
CA GLY A 5 10.98 19.84 15.38
C GLY A 5 10.06 18.69 14.95
N GLY A 6 8.81 19.03 14.63
CA GLY A 6 7.85 18.12 14.03
C GLY A 6 8.45 17.51 12.76
N SER A 7 8.54 16.18 12.76
CA SER A 7 9.17 15.43 11.68
C SER A 7 8.38 15.63 10.38
N GLY A 8 9.09 15.88 9.27
CA GLY A 8 8.49 16.11 7.96
C GLY A 8 7.71 14.93 7.37
N PHE A 9 7.55 13.83 8.11
CA PHE A 9 6.77 12.67 7.71
C PHE A 9 5.28 13.04 7.67
N GLN A 10 4.72 13.56 8.77
CA GLN A 10 3.30 13.88 8.91
C GLN A 10 2.80 14.94 7.90
N THR A 11 3.65 15.92 7.56
CA THR A 11 3.32 16.98 6.60
C THR A 11 3.30 16.49 5.15
N TYR A 12 4.08 15.47 4.81
CA TYR A 12 4.05 14.88 3.47
C TYR A 12 2.77 14.07 3.23
N TRP A 13 2.30 13.30 4.21
CA TRP A 13 1.09 12.47 4.07
C TRP A 13 -0.20 13.25 3.79
N LEU A 14 -0.39 14.40 4.46
CA LEU A 14 -1.60 15.22 4.31
C LEU A 14 -1.58 16.13 3.07
N SER A 15 -0.42 16.40 2.49
CA SER A 15 -0.29 17.29 1.31
C SER A 15 0.04 16.57 0.00
N ALA A 16 0.59 15.35 0.06
CA ALA A 16 0.99 14.58 -1.12
C ALA A 16 -0.07 13.56 -1.60
N THR A 17 -1.17 13.38 -0.86
CA THR A 17 -2.31 12.63 -1.36
C THR A 17 -3.04 13.48 -2.38
N VAL A 18 -3.02 13.02 -3.63
CA VAL A 18 -3.85 13.62 -4.67
C VAL A 18 -5.31 13.27 -4.33
N GLU A 19 -6.22 14.23 -4.53
CA GLU A 19 -7.68 14.00 -4.47
C GLU A 19 -8.06 12.72 -5.22
N HIS A 20 -9.23 12.17 -4.92
CA HIS A 20 -9.70 10.90 -5.50
C HIS A 20 -9.50 10.86 -7.02
N VAL A 21 -8.47 10.16 -7.48
CA VAL A 21 -8.21 9.96 -8.90
C VAL A 21 -9.09 8.80 -9.35
N SER A 22 -10.00 9.06 -10.27
CA SER A 22 -10.81 7.99 -10.88
C SER A 22 -9.89 6.98 -11.55
N PRO A 23 -10.03 5.67 -11.26
CA PRO A 23 -9.28 4.63 -11.96
C PRO A 23 -9.49 4.76 -13.47
N LYS A 24 -8.43 4.60 -14.28
CA LYS A 24 -8.57 4.49 -15.74
C LYS A 24 -9.32 3.22 -16.13
N SER A 25 -9.25 2.21 -15.27
CA SER A 25 -9.98 0.95 -15.35
C SER A 25 -10.43 0.54 -13.97
N GLN A 26 -11.68 0.08 -13.82
CA GLN A 26 -12.04 -0.66 -12.63
C GLN A 26 -11.20 -1.96 -12.59
N PRO A 27 -10.73 -2.41 -11.42
CA PRO A 27 -10.23 -3.76 -11.30
C PRO A 27 -11.38 -4.72 -11.61
N THR A 28 -11.42 -5.21 -12.85
CA THR A 28 -12.40 -6.22 -13.25
C THR A 28 -11.87 -7.58 -12.84
N VAL A 29 -12.65 -8.29 -12.02
CA VAL A 29 -12.53 -9.75 -11.97
C VAL A 29 -12.84 -10.25 -13.39
N GLY A 30 -12.00 -11.13 -13.94
CA GLY A 30 -12.27 -11.77 -15.22
C GLY A 30 -13.61 -12.53 -15.19
N PRO A 31 -14.14 -12.98 -16.34
CA PRO A 31 -15.28 -13.88 -16.32
C PRO A 31 -14.95 -15.10 -15.44
N ALA A 32 -15.86 -15.45 -14.54
CA ALA A 32 -15.60 -16.48 -13.54
C ALA A 32 -15.18 -17.79 -14.20
N GLY A 33 -13.94 -18.22 -13.94
CA GLY A 33 -13.49 -19.54 -14.35
C GLY A 33 -14.22 -20.63 -13.56
N PRO A 34 -14.19 -21.89 -14.04
CA PRO A 34 -14.77 -23.02 -13.29
C PRO A 34 -14.13 -23.24 -11.91
N ASP A 35 -12.97 -22.60 -11.64
CA ASP A 35 -12.26 -22.62 -10.36
C ASP A 35 -12.40 -21.32 -9.55
N ASP A 36 -13.18 -20.33 -10.00
CA ASP A 36 -13.33 -19.05 -9.30
C ASP A 36 -14.09 -19.21 -7.99
N VAL A 37 -13.45 -18.79 -6.90
CA VAL A 37 -14.07 -18.70 -5.58
C VAL A 37 -15.11 -17.58 -5.65
N ARG A 38 -16.40 -17.93 -5.48
CA ARG A 38 -17.56 -17.02 -5.42
C ARG A 38 -17.18 -15.61 -4.93
N GLY A 39 -17.10 -14.64 -5.86
CA GLY A 39 -17.08 -13.19 -5.57
C GLY A 39 -16.19 -12.75 -4.39
N CYS A 40 -14.97 -13.28 -4.26
CA CYS A 40 -14.07 -12.96 -3.15
C CYS A 40 -13.39 -11.59 -3.35
N SER A 41 -13.65 -10.63 -2.46
CA SER A 41 -13.02 -9.30 -2.53
C SER A 41 -11.50 -9.34 -2.35
N VAL A 42 -11.00 -10.30 -1.58
CA VAL A 42 -9.55 -10.52 -1.40
C VAL A 42 -8.92 -10.96 -2.72
N GLU A 43 -9.54 -11.90 -3.43
CA GLU A 43 -9.08 -12.36 -4.73
C GLU A 43 -9.10 -11.24 -5.78
N ALA A 44 -10.17 -10.44 -5.79
CA ALA A 44 -10.27 -9.27 -6.67
C ALA A 44 -9.14 -8.26 -6.42
N ALA A 45 -8.83 -7.97 -5.14
CA ALA A 45 -7.71 -7.10 -4.77
C ALA A 45 -6.36 -7.70 -5.19
N LEU A 46 -6.15 -9.00 -4.97
CA LEU A 46 -4.93 -9.68 -5.36
C LEU A 46 -4.75 -9.72 -6.89
N SER A 47 -5.83 -9.87 -7.64
CA SER A 47 -5.82 -9.78 -9.11
C SER A 47 -5.54 -8.35 -9.61
N ALA A 48 -5.87 -7.33 -8.80
CA ALA A 48 -5.61 -5.95 -9.12
C ALA A 48 -4.12 -5.58 -8.93
N PHE A 49 -3.55 -5.88 -7.77
CA PHE A 49 -2.21 -5.43 -7.35
C PHE A 49 -1.46 -6.39 -6.39
N GLY A 50 -1.89 -7.64 -6.26
CA GLY A 50 -1.41 -8.62 -5.26
C GLY A 50 -0.04 -9.25 -5.51
N ASP A 51 0.82 -8.65 -6.31
CA ASP A 51 2.17 -9.15 -6.53
C ASP A 51 3.19 -8.44 -5.61
N LYS A 52 4.29 -9.14 -5.31
CA LYS A 52 5.39 -8.65 -4.47
C LYS A 52 5.83 -7.23 -4.84
N TRP A 53 6.03 -6.95 -6.14
CA TRP A 53 6.66 -5.71 -6.59
C TRP A 53 5.68 -4.53 -6.53
N SER A 54 4.39 -4.77 -6.77
CA SER A 54 3.35 -3.76 -6.57
C SER A 54 3.30 -3.29 -5.11
N LEU A 55 3.27 -4.21 -4.15
CA LEU A 55 3.26 -3.85 -2.73
C LEU A 55 4.56 -3.15 -2.29
N LEU A 56 5.72 -3.58 -2.80
CA LEU A 56 6.98 -2.89 -2.53
C LEU A 56 7.02 -1.48 -3.12
N ALA A 57 6.47 -1.26 -4.32
CA ALA A 57 6.37 0.07 -4.91
C ALA A 57 5.47 1.00 -4.06
N VAL A 58 4.30 0.52 -3.65
CA VAL A 58 3.39 1.27 -2.74
C VAL A 58 4.11 1.61 -1.43
N ARG A 59 4.83 0.64 -0.86
CA ARG A 59 5.62 0.81 0.37
C ARG A 59 6.70 1.90 0.22
N GLU A 60 7.40 1.96 -0.90
CA GLU A 60 8.41 2.99 -1.14
C GLU A 60 7.80 4.38 -1.33
N ILE A 61 6.71 4.48 -2.09
CA ILE A 61 5.99 5.76 -2.26
C ILE A 61 5.46 6.25 -0.90
N ALA A 62 4.92 5.35 -0.09
CA ALA A 62 4.49 5.62 1.29
C ALA A 62 5.63 6.16 2.18
N ARG A 63 6.88 5.71 1.96
CA ARG A 63 8.06 6.27 2.66
C ARG A 63 8.54 7.61 2.11
N GLY A 64 7.93 8.12 1.03
CA GLY A 64 8.34 9.35 0.34
C GLY A 64 9.29 9.13 -0.84
N THR A 65 9.58 7.88 -1.21
CA THR A 65 10.38 7.56 -2.41
C THR A 65 9.48 7.62 -3.65
N THR A 66 9.38 8.80 -4.25
CA THR A 66 8.46 9.05 -5.39
C THR A 66 9.14 8.92 -6.77
N ARG A 67 10.47 8.85 -6.82
CA ARG A 67 11.25 8.81 -8.07
C ARG A 67 11.52 7.39 -8.52
N PHE A 68 11.37 7.13 -9.82
CA PHE A 68 11.56 5.80 -10.42
C PHE A 68 12.92 5.15 -10.11
N ASP A 69 14.02 5.87 -10.33
CA ASP A 69 15.37 5.32 -10.12
C ASP A 69 15.68 5.05 -8.65
N ALA A 70 15.07 5.81 -7.73
CA ALA A 70 15.17 5.55 -6.31
C ALA A 70 14.38 4.29 -5.93
N MET A 71 13.13 4.17 -6.41
CA MET A 71 12.33 2.96 -6.22
C MET A 71 13.01 1.70 -6.78
N LEU A 72 13.71 1.78 -7.93
CA LEU A 72 14.48 0.63 -8.44
C LEU A 72 15.53 0.14 -7.45
N ARG A 73 16.26 1.06 -6.81
CA ARG A 73 17.29 0.70 -5.83
C ARG A 73 16.69 0.10 -4.57
N GLU A 74 15.64 0.73 -4.03
CA GLU A 74 15.03 0.30 -2.77
C GLU A 74 14.23 -1.00 -2.89
N THR A 75 13.56 -1.21 -4.04
CA THR A 75 12.78 -2.43 -4.27
C THR A 75 13.66 -3.60 -4.75
N GLY A 76 14.74 -3.33 -5.48
CA GLY A 76 15.54 -4.36 -6.16
C GLY A 76 14.84 -5.02 -7.36
N ALA A 77 13.72 -4.45 -7.83
CA ALA A 77 13.03 -4.93 -9.02
C ALA A 77 13.84 -4.61 -10.29
N SER A 78 13.65 -5.41 -11.35
CA SER A 78 14.13 -5.02 -12.67
C SER A 78 13.36 -3.80 -13.18
N ARG A 79 13.98 -3.04 -14.09
CA ARG A 79 13.37 -1.85 -14.71
C ARG A 79 12.02 -2.18 -15.35
N ASP A 80 11.95 -3.27 -16.11
CA ASP A 80 10.74 -3.67 -16.83
C ASP A 80 9.65 -4.12 -15.84
N MET A 81 10.03 -4.83 -14.79
CA MET A 81 9.08 -5.26 -13.75
C MET A 81 8.46 -4.06 -13.04
N LEU A 82 9.29 -3.12 -12.54
CA LEU A 82 8.78 -1.94 -11.85
C LEU A 82 7.94 -1.06 -12.77
N THR A 83 8.35 -0.91 -14.04
CA THR A 83 7.57 -0.17 -15.04
C THR A 83 6.18 -0.78 -15.23
N ASN A 84 6.10 -2.11 -15.36
CA ASN A 84 4.83 -2.81 -15.52
C ASN A 84 3.94 -2.61 -14.28
N ARG A 85 4.49 -2.76 -13.07
CA ARG A 85 3.72 -2.60 -11.84
C ARG A 85 3.23 -1.18 -11.61
N LEU A 86 4.06 -0.17 -11.83
CA LEU A 86 3.64 1.22 -11.69
C LEU A 86 2.54 1.59 -12.71
N ARG A 87 2.60 1.07 -13.93
CA ARG A 87 1.51 1.22 -14.91
C ARG A 87 0.22 0.56 -14.42
N ARG A 88 0.31 -0.70 -13.95
CA ARG A 88 -0.86 -1.41 -13.42
C ARG A 88 -1.49 -0.67 -12.24
N LEU A 89 -0.68 -0.19 -11.29
CA LEU A 89 -1.12 0.61 -10.14
C LEU A 89 -1.76 1.94 -10.57
N GLU A 90 -1.25 2.59 -11.63
CA GLU A 90 -1.86 3.77 -12.22
C GLU A 90 -3.22 3.44 -12.87
N ASP A 91 -3.32 2.32 -13.58
CA ASP A 91 -4.53 1.91 -14.29
C ASP A 91 -5.69 1.60 -13.33
N VAL A 92 -5.39 0.97 -12.18
CA VAL A 92 -6.38 0.69 -11.12
C VAL A 92 -6.57 1.85 -10.13
N GLY A 93 -5.88 2.98 -10.33
CA GLY A 93 -6.06 4.19 -9.53
C GLY A 93 -5.43 4.15 -8.14
N VAL A 94 -4.44 3.29 -7.90
CA VAL A 94 -3.67 3.23 -6.63
C VAL A 94 -2.54 4.25 -6.61
N VAL A 95 -1.92 4.52 -7.76
CA VAL A 95 -0.83 5.49 -7.93
C VAL A 95 -1.22 6.54 -8.96
N HIS A 96 -0.83 7.78 -8.73
CA HIS A 96 -0.92 8.86 -9.69
C HIS A 96 0.48 9.31 -10.11
N ARG A 97 0.67 9.49 -11.43
CA ARG A 97 1.94 9.90 -12.01
C ARG A 97 1.90 11.40 -12.35
N VAL A 98 2.78 12.18 -11.72
CA VAL A 98 2.86 13.63 -11.86
C VAL A 98 4.13 14.02 -12.60
N ALA A 99 4.01 14.73 -13.72
CA ALA A 99 5.19 15.30 -14.39
C ALA A 99 5.74 16.47 -13.57
N TYR A 100 7.06 16.50 -13.37
CA TYR A 100 7.74 17.61 -12.69
C TYR A 100 8.82 18.28 -13.57
N GLN A 101 9.09 17.70 -14.73
CA GLN A 101 10.02 18.23 -15.71
C GLN A 101 9.61 17.70 -17.08
N ASP A 102 9.54 18.57 -18.10
CA ASP A 102 9.08 18.18 -19.44
C ASP A 102 10.21 17.75 -20.39
N ARG A 103 11.47 18.17 -20.13
CA ARG A 103 12.61 17.92 -21.03
C ARG A 103 13.92 17.63 -20.28
N PRO A 104 14.40 16.36 -20.26
CA PRO A 104 13.64 15.16 -20.59
C PRO A 104 12.44 14.99 -19.64
N PRO A 105 11.35 14.31 -20.07
CA PRO A 105 10.21 14.06 -19.20
C PRO A 105 10.60 13.29 -17.95
N ARG A 106 10.27 13.83 -16.78
CA ARG A 106 10.47 13.15 -15.50
C ARG A 106 9.20 13.21 -14.67
N HIS A 107 8.96 12.15 -13.92
CA HIS A 107 7.73 11.97 -13.16
C HIS A 107 7.99 11.62 -11.69
N ASP A 108 7.11 12.09 -10.83
CA ASP A 108 6.85 11.55 -9.50
C ASP A 108 5.71 10.53 -9.58
N TYR A 109 5.77 9.55 -8.68
CA TYR A 109 4.67 8.63 -8.40
C TYR A 109 4.18 8.91 -6.98
N LEU A 110 2.89 9.22 -6.85
CA LEU A 110 2.23 9.56 -5.59
C LEU A 110 1.08 8.58 -5.33
N LEU A 111 0.78 8.30 -4.07
CA LEU A 111 -0.42 7.53 -3.73
C LEU A 111 -1.67 8.36 -3.95
N THR A 112 -2.72 7.73 -4.46
CA THR A 112 -4.08 8.27 -4.41
C THR A 112 -4.71 7.96 -3.04
N ALA A 113 -5.95 8.41 -2.82
CA ALA A 113 -6.75 7.96 -1.67
C ALA A 113 -6.86 6.43 -1.60
N SER A 114 -7.16 5.77 -2.73
CA SER A 114 -7.22 4.30 -2.78
C SER A 114 -5.87 3.64 -2.50
N GLY A 115 -4.75 4.27 -2.87
CA GLY A 115 -3.43 3.76 -2.52
C GLY A 115 -3.07 3.93 -1.06
N ALA A 116 -3.52 5.01 -0.43
CA ALA A 116 -3.37 5.22 1.00
C ALA A 116 -4.18 4.19 1.83
N ASP A 117 -5.31 3.71 1.31
CA ASP A 117 -6.08 2.63 1.95
C ASP A 117 -5.32 1.28 2.01
N LEU A 118 -4.18 1.13 1.33
CA LEU A 118 -3.33 -0.06 1.40
C LEU A 118 -2.32 -0.02 2.55
N LEU A 119 -2.14 1.11 3.24
CA LEU A 119 -1.19 1.20 4.35
C LEU A 119 -1.49 0.23 5.50
N PRO A 120 -2.76 0.05 5.95
CA PRO A 120 -3.07 -0.95 6.96
C PRO A 120 -2.69 -2.37 6.52
N VAL A 121 -2.79 -2.67 5.22
CA VAL A 121 -2.38 -3.97 4.66
C VAL A 121 -0.86 -4.14 4.75
N LEU A 122 -0.08 -3.10 4.43
CA LEU A 122 1.37 -3.13 4.57
C LEU A 122 1.81 -3.29 6.03
N VAL A 123 1.14 -2.64 6.98
CA VAL A 123 1.41 -2.79 8.42
C VAL A 123 1.10 -4.22 8.89
N ALA A 124 -0.01 -4.80 8.44
CA ALA A 124 -0.35 -6.19 8.74
C ALA A 124 0.67 -7.19 8.18
N LEU A 125 1.10 -7.01 6.93
CA LEU A 125 2.12 -7.84 6.30
C LEU A 125 3.48 -7.72 6.98
N ARG A 126 3.88 -6.49 7.36
CA ARG A 126 5.09 -6.22 8.15
C ARG A 126 5.05 -6.98 9.47
N ALA A 127 4.00 -6.81 10.27
CA ALA A 127 3.90 -7.45 11.58
C ALA A 127 3.96 -9.00 11.48
N TRP A 128 3.33 -9.57 10.44
CA TRP A 128 3.47 -10.99 10.16
C TRP A 128 4.92 -11.37 9.82
N GLY A 129 5.58 -10.59 8.96
CA GLY A 129 6.98 -10.80 8.57
C GLY A 129 7.94 -10.74 9.77
N ASP A 130 7.83 -9.70 10.58
CA ASP A 130 8.64 -9.49 11.78
C ASP A 130 8.49 -10.65 12.78
N LYS A 131 7.30 -11.23 12.88
CA LYS A 131 7.01 -12.35 13.78
C LYS A 131 7.49 -13.70 13.25
N HIS A 132 7.41 -13.94 11.94
CA HIS A 132 7.52 -15.28 11.36
C HIS A 132 8.72 -15.49 10.44
N VAL A 133 9.39 -14.43 9.99
CA VAL A 133 10.54 -14.52 9.06
C VAL A 133 11.83 -14.15 9.80
N PRO A 134 12.63 -15.14 10.23
CA PRO A 134 13.84 -14.87 11.00
C PRO A 134 14.92 -14.17 10.16
N GLY A 135 15.73 -13.34 10.83
CA GLY A 135 16.90 -12.71 10.22
C GLY A 135 16.64 -11.42 9.43
N ILE A 136 15.41 -10.90 9.48
CA ILE A 136 15.05 -9.57 8.93
C ILE A 136 15.03 -8.56 10.08
N ALA A 137 15.68 -7.42 9.91
CA ALA A 137 15.54 -6.29 10.83
C ALA A 137 14.15 -5.66 10.65
N PRO A 138 13.37 -5.43 11.72
CA PRO A 138 12.02 -4.92 11.60
C PRO A 138 12.02 -3.55 10.93
N ASP A 139 11.19 -3.39 9.91
CA ASP A 139 11.00 -2.13 9.21
C ASP A 139 10.16 -1.20 10.10
N LEU A 140 10.76 -0.23 10.80
CA LEU A 140 10.04 0.51 11.84
C LEU A 140 9.08 1.53 11.22
N LEU A 141 7.78 1.20 11.18
CA LEU A 141 6.75 2.23 11.11
C LEU A 141 6.57 2.82 12.51
N VAL A 142 6.94 4.09 12.65
CA VAL A 142 6.98 4.79 13.93
C VAL A 142 5.93 5.89 13.91
N HIS A 143 5.06 5.90 14.92
CA HIS A 143 4.12 7.00 15.14
C HIS A 143 4.88 8.24 15.61
N ASP A 144 4.29 9.44 15.48
CA ASP A 144 4.94 10.71 15.87
C ASP A 144 5.35 10.76 17.36
N CYS A 145 4.79 9.89 18.21
CA CYS A 145 5.22 9.72 19.60
C CYS A 145 6.50 8.88 19.78
N GLY A 146 7.07 8.33 18.71
CA GLY A 146 8.26 7.48 18.75
C GLY A 146 7.98 5.99 18.97
N ALA A 147 6.72 5.60 19.20
CA ALA A 147 6.34 4.21 19.36
C ALA A 147 6.25 3.49 18.01
N THR A 148 6.61 2.21 17.99
CA THR A 148 6.35 1.32 16.85
C THR A 148 4.85 1.09 16.69
N VAL A 149 4.40 1.04 15.44
CA VAL A 149 3.00 0.76 15.14
C VAL A 149 2.82 -0.71 14.81
N ASP A 150 2.01 -1.38 15.62
CA ASP A 150 1.52 -2.73 15.37
C ASP A 150 0.04 -2.69 14.97
N PRO A 151 -0.39 -3.59 14.07
CA PRO A 151 -1.77 -3.64 13.61
C PRO A 151 -2.68 -4.19 14.71
N VAL A 152 -3.74 -3.45 15.03
CA VAL A 152 -4.86 -3.92 15.84
C VAL A 152 -6.10 -3.97 14.96
N THR A 153 -6.76 -5.13 14.91
CA THR A 153 -8.07 -5.27 14.28
C THR A 153 -9.12 -5.30 15.38
N ALA A 154 -10.12 -4.42 15.31
CA ALA A 154 -11.16 -4.31 16.32
C ALA A 154 -12.56 -4.35 15.69
N CYS A 155 -13.55 -4.83 16.45
CA CYS A 155 -14.95 -4.78 16.06
C CYS A 155 -15.43 -3.33 16.07
N ARG A 156 -15.93 -2.84 14.93
CA ARG A 156 -16.45 -1.46 14.84
C ARG A 156 -17.62 -1.18 15.79
N ALA A 157 -18.42 -2.20 16.13
CA ALA A 157 -19.65 -2.01 16.91
C ALA A 157 -19.38 -1.90 18.42
N CYS A 158 -18.55 -2.78 18.99
CA CYS A 158 -18.23 -2.78 20.42
C CYS A 158 -16.87 -2.14 20.75
N GLY A 159 -15.97 -2.01 19.77
CA GLY A 159 -14.62 -1.47 19.97
C GLY A 159 -13.60 -2.48 20.51
N GLU A 160 -14.00 -3.71 20.79
CA GLU A 160 -13.11 -4.75 21.31
C GLU A 160 -12.13 -5.23 20.24
N GLU A 161 -10.89 -5.50 20.65
CA GLU A 161 -9.89 -6.12 19.79
C GLU A 161 -10.32 -7.54 19.43
N LEU A 162 -10.20 -7.89 18.14
CA LEU A 162 -10.58 -9.18 17.63
C LEU A 162 -9.40 -10.15 17.71
N ALA A 163 -9.57 -11.23 18.46
CA ALA A 163 -8.74 -12.40 18.32
C ALA A 163 -9.27 -13.32 17.19
N PRO A 164 -8.44 -14.18 16.60
CA PRO A 164 -8.87 -15.07 15.52
C PRO A 164 -10.08 -15.94 15.86
N GLN A 165 -10.30 -16.29 17.13
CA GLN A 165 -11.45 -17.07 17.58
C GLN A 165 -12.78 -16.28 17.69
N ASP A 166 -12.73 -14.95 17.62
CA ASP A 166 -13.90 -14.08 17.83
C ASP A 166 -14.68 -13.81 16.53
N VAL A 167 -14.22 -14.36 15.40
CA VAL A 167 -14.81 -14.14 14.07
C VAL A 167 -15.17 -15.45 13.38
N THR A 168 -16.27 -15.43 12.63
CA THR A 168 -16.69 -16.54 11.77
C THR A 168 -17.01 -16.04 10.36
N PHE A 169 -16.71 -16.84 9.35
CA PHE A 169 -17.12 -16.55 7.97
C PHE A 169 -18.59 -16.93 7.81
N VAL A 170 -19.42 -15.94 7.44
CA VAL A 170 -20.83 -16.15 7.10
C VAL A 170 -21.02 -15.94 5.60
N GLU A 171 -21.66 -16.88 4.91
CA GLU A 171 -22.03 -16.69 3.50
C GLU A 171 -23.12 -15.61 3.42
N ARG A 172 -22.90 -14.57 2.59
CA ARG A 172 -23.97 -13.61 2.29
C ARG A 172 -25.01 -14.31 1.41
N SER A 173 -26.25 -14.37 1.90
CA SER A 173 -27.43 -14.83 1.16
C SER A 173 -27.82 -13.83 0.06
#